data_AF-A0A2P5VYC9-F1
#
_entry.id   AF-A0A2P5VYC9-F1
#
_cell.length_a   1.000
_cell.length_b   1.000
_cell.length_c   1.000
_cell.angle_alpha   90.00
_cell.angle_beta   90.00
_cell.angle_gamma   90.00
#
_symmetry.space_group_name_H-M   'P 1'
#
loop_
_entity.id
_entity.type
_entity.pdbx_description
1 polymer ?
#
loop_
_entity_poly.entity_id
_entity_poly.type
_entity_poly.pdbx_seq_one_letter_code
_entity_poly.pdbx_strand_id
1 'polypeptide(L)'
;MLDRYFPAGIAATLHLYMQRTIPVMFDLKCPINYELWHHMLDSNKNQALDNIKERFALEVSDDYIKKALGKKWRDHKSTLKKLYFKKDISLEEKLRNVPSRMLRYQWKDAARFWNSKKGEKVSSGQKVGRLQLFEITHRKKDGSPMTSEAGEIMEKLKEKKTEYEAIASTDSSVNLENIDNRKSEMCYQYSSSIQG
;
A
#
# COMPACT_ATOMS: atom_id res chain seq x y z
N MET A 1 10.20 5.50 35.38
CA MET A 1 10.68 4.23 34.78
C MET A 1 9.70 3.14 35.16
N LEU A 2 8.87 2.68 34.22
CA LEU A 2 7.99 1.53 34.41
C LEU A 2 8.39 0.49 33.36
N ASP A 3 9.29 -0.40 33.76
CA ASP A 3 9.55 -1.63 33.02
C ASP A 3 8.30 -2.52 33.12
N ARG A 4 7.45 -2.43 32.08
CA ARG A 4 6.37 -3.38 31.87
C ARG A 4 6.95 -4.64 31.24
N TYR A 5 7.36 -5.55 32.10
CA TYR A 5 7.60 -6.94 31.74
C TYR A 5 6.26 -7.56 31.32
N PHE A 6 5.98 -7.56 30.01
CA PHE A 6 4.84 -8.27 29.45
C PHE A 6 5.15 -9.78 29.52
N PRO A 7 4.29 -10.63 30.10
CA PRO A 7 4.56 -12.06 30.10
C PRO A 7 4.49 -12.54 28.66
N ALA A 8 5.62 -13.05 28.15
CA ALA A 8 5.79 -13.53 26.78
C ALA A 8 4.68 -14.51 26.32
N GLY A 9 4.00 -15.17 27.27
CA GLY A 9 2.85 -16.04 27.02
C GLY A 9 1.65 -15.37 26.36
N ILE A 10 1.28 -14.12 26.71
CA ILE A 10 0.11 -13.45 26.11
C ILE A 10 0.41 -13.05 24.66
N ALA A 11 1.61 -12.54 24.41
CA ALA A 11 2.05 -12.18 23.06
C ALA A 11 2.15 -13.42 22.15
N ALA A 12 2.68 -14.54 22.66
CA ALA A 12 2.76 -15.80 21.93
C ALA A 12 1.37 -16.41 21.67
N THR A 13 0.46 -16.37 22.64
CA THR A 13 -0.92 -16.86 22.50
C THR A 13 -1.71 -16.04 21.48
N LEU A 14 -1.60 -14.71 21.52
CA LEU A 14 -2.14 -13.84 20.50
C LEU A 14 -1.52 -14.12 19.13
N HIS A 15 -0.21 -14.36 19.07
CA HIS A 15 0.48 -14.67 17.82
C HIS A 15 -0.04 -15.96 17.18
N LEU A 16 -0.20 -17.03 17.98
CA LEU A 16 -0.69 -18.34 17.54
C LEU A 16 -2.17 -18.30 17.16
N TYR A 17 -3.02 -17.63 17.95
CA TYR A 17 -4.43 -17.42 17.60
C TYR A 17 -4.56 -16.63 16.31
N MET A 18 -3.81 -15.54 16.18
CA MET A 18 -3.77 -14.79 14.94
C MET A 18 -3.33 -15.74 13.82
N GLN A 19 -2.23 -16.49 13.92
CA GLN A 19 -1.84 -17.44 12.85
C GLN A 19 -2.90 -18.48 12.47
N ARG A 20 -3.60 -19.09 13.44
CA ARG A 20 -4.60 -20.15 13.19
C ARG A 20 -5.95 -19.62 12.70
N THR A 21 -6.32 -18.42 13.12
CA THR A 21 -7.66 -17.84 12.91
C THR A 21 -7.65 -16.71 11.90
N ILE A 22 -6.46 -16.20 11.52
CA ILE A 22 -6.27 -15.18 10.49
C ILE A 22 -6.97 -15.57 9.19
N PRO A 23 -6.80 -16.78 8.63
CA PRO A 23 -7.44 -17.10 7.35
C PRO A 23 -8.96 -16.97 7.43
N VAL A 24 -9.58 -17.35 8.56
CA VAL A 24 -11.04 -17.34 8.73
C VAL A 24 -11.57 -15.95 9.08
N MET A 25 -10.88 -15.20 9.95
CA MET A 25 -11.27 -13.86 10.36
C MET A 25 -11.05 -12.84 9.24
N PHE A 26 -9.93 -12.93 8.51
CA PHE A 26 -9.59 -11.95 7.51
C PHE A 26 -10.38 -12.13 6.21
N ASP A 27 -10.72 -13.35 5.83
CA ASP A 27 -11.48 -13.59 4.60
C ASP A 27 -12.98 -13.18 4.72
N LEU A 28 -13.53 -13.11 5.94
CA LEU A 28 -14.93 -12.73 6.16
C LEU A 28 -15.12 -11.34 6.80
N LYS A 29 -14.25 -10.93 7.75
CA LYS A 29 -14.43 -9.71 8.55
C LYS A 29 -13.48 -8.57 8.18
N CYS A 30 -12.35 -8.87 7.52
CA CYS A 30 -11.37 -7.86 7.10
C CYS A 30 -11.10 -7.95 5.58
N PRO A 31 -12.02 -7.42 4.75
CA PRO A 31 -12.00 -7.63 3.30
C PRO A 31 -10.66 -7.27 2.66
N ILE A 32 -10.21 -8.09 1.71
CA ILE A 32 -8.93 -7.87 1.03
C ILE A 32 -9.02 -6.89 -0.14
N ASN A 33 -10.23 -6.52 -0.57
CA ASN A 33 -10.45 -5.61 -1.69
C ASN A 33 -10.13 -4.14 -1.35
N TYR A 34 -10.05 -3.76 -0.07
CA TYR A 34 -9.53 -2.45 0.31
C TYR A 34 -8.07 -2.30 -0.10
N GLU A 35 -7.68 -1.23 -0.76
CA GLU A 35 -6.27 -1.02 -1.15
C GLU A 35 -5.34 -0.92 0.08
N LEU A 36 -5.76 -0.15 1.09
CA LEU A 36 -4.99 0.17 2.29
C LEU A 36 -5.79 -0.11 3.56
N TRP A 37 -5.10 -0.48 4.64
CA TRP A 37 -5.71 -0.69 5.96
C TRP A 37 -6.45 0.55 6.48
N HIS A 38 -5.90 1.74 6.20
CA HIS A 38 -6.50 3.01 6.60
C HIS A 38 -7.82 3.30 5.87
N HIS A 39 -8.04 2.72 4.68
CA HIS A 39 -9.29 2.85 3.93
C HIS A 39 -10.36 1.84 4.35
N MET A 40 -9.98 0.79 5.10
CA MET A 40 -10.94 -0.16 5.63
C MET A 40 -11.88 0.56 6.59
N LEU A 41 -13.18 0.30 6.46
CA LEU A 41 -14.21 0.88 7.31
C LEU A 41 -13.95 0.55 8.78
N ASP A 42 -14.22 1.51 9.66
CA ASP A 42 -13.99 1.30 11.09
C ASP A 42 -14.96 0.27 11.69
N SER A 43 -16.14 0.06 11.10
CA SER A 43 -17.03 -1.04 11.46
C SER A 43 -16.35 -2.41 11.29
N ASN A 44 -15.65 -2.64 10.17
CA ASN A 44 -14.87 -3.87 9.97
C ASN A 44 -13.74 -4.02 10.99
N LYS A 45 -13.01 -2.93 11.28
CA LYS A 45 -11.91 -2.96 12.26
C LYS A 45 -12.42 -3.20 13.68
N ASN A 46 -13.51 -2.57 14.07
CA ASN A 46 -14.13 -2.72 15.39
C ASN A 46 -14.73 -4.12 15.54
N GLN A 47 -15.41 -4.65 14.51
CA GLN A 47 -15.88 -6.03 14.54
C GLN A 47 -14.71 -7.01 14.74
N ALA A 48 -13.60 -6.84 14.02
CA ALA A 48 -12.42 -7.69 14.22
C ALA A 48 -11.84 -7.58 15.63
N LEU A 49 -11.80 -6.36 16.19
CA LEU A 49 -11.37 -6.08 17.55
C LEU A 49 -12.27 -6.77 18.59
N ASP A 50 -13.58 -6.62 18.49
CA ASP A 50 -14.55 -7.20 19.44
C ASP A 50 -14.44 -8.72 19.47
N ASN A 51 -14.25 -9.36 18.30
CA ASN A 51 -14.04 -10.80 18.21
C ASN A 51 -12.74 -11.27 18.88
N ILE A 52 -11.71 -10.44 18.92
CA ILE A 52 -10.47 -10.76 19.63
C ILE A 52 -10.70 -10.62 21.13
N LYS A 53 -11.34 -9.54 21.57
CA LYS A 53 -11.64 -9.31 22.99
C LYS A 53 -12.58 -10.35 23.58
N GLU A 54 -13.56 -10.82 22.81
CA GLU A 54 -14.48 -11.89 23.22
C GLU A 54 -13.75 -13.22 23.47
N ARG A 55 -12.70 -13.50 22.69
CA ARG A 55 -11.96 -14.77 22.77
C ARG A 55 -10.77 -14.74 23.70
N PHE A 56 -10.17 -13.56 23.89
CA PHE A 56 -9.01 -13.35 24.71
C PHE A 56 -9.35 -12.24 25.69
N ALA A 57 -9.40 -12.55 26.98
CA ALA A 57 -9.48 -11.57 28.05
C ALA A 57 -8.17 -10.78 28.12
N LEU A 58 -7.96 -9.87 27.16
CA LEU A 58 -6.73 -9.12 27.00
C LEU A 58 -6.84 -7.76 27.69
N GLU A 59 -5.92 -7.49 28.59
CA GLU A 59 -5.68 -6.16 29.15
C GLU A 59 -4.68 -5.38 28.29
N VAL A 60 -4.99 -5.21 27.00
CA VAL A 60 -4.17 -4.43 26.07
C VAL A 60 -5.01 -3.36 25.39
N SER A 61 -4.37 -2.25 24.99
CA SER A 61 -5.12 -1.15 24.37
C SER A 61 -5.65 -1.51 22.99
N ASP A 62 -6.83 -0.98 22.67
CA ASP A 62 -7.50 -1.17 21.36
C ASP A 62 -6.62 -0.71 20.21
N ASP A 63 -5.90 0.39 20.40
CA ASP A 63 -4.94 0.92 19.44
C ASP A 63 -3.81 -0.06 19.13
N TYR A 64 -3.31 -0.77 20.15
CA TYR A 64 -2.30 -1.80 19.94
C TYR A 64 -2.87 -2.97 19.13
N ILE A 65 -4.07 -3.44 19.48
CA ILE A 65 -4.73 -4.54 18.75
C ILE A 65 -5.01 -4.14 17.30
N LYS A 66 -5.53 -2.92 17.05
CA LYS A 66 -5.79 -2.40 15.71
C LYS A 66 -4.51 -2.28 14.87
N LYS A 67 -3.39 -1.87 15.48
CA LYS A 67 -2.07 -1.85 14.80
C LYS A 67 -1.60 -3.27 14.44
N ALA A 68 -1.72 -4.21 15.38
CA ALA A 68 -1.35 -5.61 15.16
C ALA A 68 -2.23 -6.26 14.07
N LEU A 69 -3.54 -6.03 14.12
CA LEU A 69 -4.51 -6.43 13.08
C LEU A 69 -4.12 -5.89 11.71
N GLY A 70 -3.84 -4.59 11.62
CA GLY A 70 -3.46 -3.97 10.36
C GLY A 70 -2.17 -4.53 9.79
N LYS A 71 -1.18 -4.86 10.64
CA LYS A 71 0.04 -5.56 10.21
C LYS A 71 -0.30 -6.95 9.65
N LYS A 72 -1.08 -7.75 10.38
CA LYS A 72 -1.47 -9.10 9.95
C LYS A 72 -2.29 -9.10 8.66
N TRP A 73 -3.18 -8.13 8.47
CA TRP A 73 -3.91 -7.94 7.22
C TRP A 73 -2.96 -7.75 6.03
N ARG A 74 -1.94 -6.89 6.17
CA ARG A 74 -0.92 -6.66 5.13
C ARG A 74 -0.08 -7.91 4.86
N ASP A 75 0.31 -8.62 5.92
CA ASP A 75 1.08 -9.88 5.81
C ASP A 75 0.26 -10.96 5.08
N HIS A 76 -1.05 -11.05 5.36
CA HIS A 76 -1.98 -11.96 4.66
C HIS A 76 -2.06 -11.64 3.17
N LYS A 77 -2.26 -10.36 2.80
CA LYS A 77 -2.25 -9.93 1.40
C LYS A 77 -0.94 -10.27 0.68
N SER A 78 0.19 -10.06 1.35
CA SER A 78 1.52 -10.41 0.82
C SER A 78 1.63 -11.92 0.56
N THR A 79 1.14 -12.73 1.49
CA THR A 79 1.11 -14.20 1.38
C THR A 79 0.23 -14.64 0.21
N LEU A 80 -0.97 -14.08 0.07
CA LEU A 80 -1.86 -14.36 -1.06
C LEU A 80 -1.22 -13.99 -2.40
N LYS A 81 -0.60 -12.80 -2.50
CA LYS A 81 0.14 -12.43 -3.72
C LYS A 81 1.21 -13.47 -4.05
N LYS A 82 2.04 -13.87 -3.09
CA LYS A 82 3.10 -14.87 -3.33
C LYS A 82 2.56 -16.22 -3.81
N LEU A 83 1.44 -16.67 -3.24
CA LEU A 83 0.84 -17.97 -3.58
C LEU A 83 0.17 -17.98 -4.96
N TYR A 84 -0.55 -16.91 -5.29
CA TYR A 84 -1.46 -16.88 -6.45
C TYR A 84 -0.95 -16.02 -7.62
N PHE A 85 -0.01 -15.10 -7.39
CA PHE A 85 0.50 -14.17 -8.41
C PHE A 85 1.89 -14.57 -8.90
N LYS A 86 2.02 -15.80 -9.41
CA LYS A 86 3.23 -16.25 -10.10
C LYS A 86 3.35 -15.54 -11.46
N LYS A 87 4.58 -15.40 -11.97
CA LYS A 87 4.91 -14.61 -13.18
C LYS A 87 4.39 -15.25 -14.47
N ASP A 88 4.33 -16.57 -14.50
CA ASP A 88 3.93 -17.43 -15.60
C ASP A 88 2.40 -17.56 -15.78
N ILE A 89 1.61 -17.10 -14.81
CA ILE A 89 0.16 -17.21 -14.83
C ILE A 89 -0.48 -15.95 -15.44
N SER A 90 -1.40 -16.15 -16.39
CA SER A 90 -2.18 -15.06 -17.01
C SER A 90 -3.14 -14.39 -16.00
N LEU A 91 -3.53 -13.14 -16.27
CA LEU A 91 -4.50 -12.42 -15.42
C LEU A 91 -5.84 -13.17 -15.33
N GLU A 92 -6.33 -13.68 -16.45
CA GLU A 92 -7.59 -14.41 -16.51
C GLU A 92 -7.57 -15.65 -15.62
N GLU A 93 -6.46 -16.36 -15.60
CA GLU A 93 -6.28 -17.53 -14.75
C GLU A 93 -6.15 -17.17 -13.26
N LYS A 94 -5.47 -16.07 -12.94
CA LYS A 94 -5.44 -15.51 -11.57
C LYS A 94 -6.85 -15.16 -11.07
N LEU A 95 -7.71 -14.62 -11.93
CA LEU A 95 -9.10 -14.26 -11.59
C LEU A 95 -10.01 -15.47 -11.40
N ARG A 96 -9.75 -16.57 -12.10
CA ARG A 96 -10.47 -17.85 -11.94
C ARG A 96 -10.03 -18.61 -10.68
N ASN A 97 -8.76 -18.53 -10.32
CA ASN A 97 -8.18 -19.20 -9.14
C ASN A 97 -8.50 -18.47 -7.83
N VAL A 98 -9.79 -18.37 -7.50
CA VAL A 98 -10.26 -17.77 -6.25
C VAL A 98 -9.91 -18.68 -5.07
N PRO A 99 -9.23 -18.17 -4.02
CA PRO A 99 -8.98 -18.95 -2.81
C PRO A 99 -10.29 -19.49 -2.23
N SER A 100 -10.30 -20.76 -1.83
CA SER A 100 -11.52 -21.49 -1.42
C SER A 100 -12.31 -20.85 -0.27
N ARG A 101 -11.65 -20.05 0.57
CA ARG A 101 -12.25 -19.34 1.72
C ARG A 101 -12.62 -17.89 1.43
N MET A 102 -12.46 -17.43 0.19
CA MET A 102 -12.59 -16.03 -0.18
C MET A 102 -13.80 -15.73 -1.05
N LEU A 103 -14.44 -14.61 -0.79
CA LEU A 103 -15.53 -14.14 -1.63
C LEU A 103 -15.00 -13.73 -3.01
N ARG A 104 -15.64 -14.26 -4.07
CA ARG A 104 -15.19 -14.06 -5.46
C ARG A 104 -15.04 -12.58 -5.84
N TYR A 105 -15.97 -11.72 -5.42
CA TYR A 105 -15.90 -10.30 -5.74
C TYR A 105 -14.69 -9.63 -5.06
N GLN A 106 -14.44 -9.95 -3.79
CA GLN A 106 -13.30 -9.40 -3.05
C GLN A 106 -11.97 -9.79 -3.70
N TRP A 107 -11.86 -11.06 -4.12
CA TRP A 107 -10.70 -11.55 -4.84
C TRP A 107 -10.51 -10.83 -6.17
N LYS A 108 -11.56 -10.75 -7.00
CA LYS A 108 -11.48 -10.10 -8.31
C LYS A 108 -11.07 -8.64 -8.21
N ASP A 109 -11.61 -7.89 -7.24
CA ASP A 109 -11.26 -6.48 -7.04
C ASP A 109 -9.81 -6.33 -6.58
N ALA A 110 -9.37 -7.12 -5.60
CA ALA A 110 -7.99 -7.10 -5.13
C ALA A 110 -7.01 -7.50 -6.26
N ALA A 111 -7.36 -8.51 -7.05
CA ALA A 111 -6.54 -9.01 -8.14
C ALA A 111 -6.42 -7.99 -9.29
N ARG A 112 -7.51 -7.31 -9.64
CA ARG A 112 -7.50 -6.20 -10.61
C ARG A 112 -6.63 -5.05 -10.11
N PHE A 113 -6.76 -4.67 -8.84
CA PHE A 113 -5.92 -3.64 -8.25
C PHE A 113 -4.44 -4.03 -8.32
N TRP A 114 -4.07 -5.26 -7.95
CA TRP A 114 -2.67 -5.70 -7.96
C TRP A 114 -2.04 -5.78 -9.35
N ASN A 115 -2.83 -6.00 -10.41
CA ASN A 115 -2.36 -5.96 -11.80
C ASN A 115 -2.46 -4.56 -12.44
N SER A 116 -2.99 -3.56 -11.72
CA SER A 116 -3.03 -2.19 -12.22
C SER A 116 -1.66 -1.51 -12.08
N LYS A 117 -1.38 -0.49 -12.90
CA LYS A 117 -0.17 0.35 -12.77
C LYS A 117 0.01 0.92 -11.36
N LYS A 118 -1.11 1.25 -10.69
CA LYS A 118 -1.11 1.76 -9.30
C LYS A 118 -0.69 0.66 -8.32
N GLY A 119 -1.26 -0.53 -8.44
CA GLY A 119 -0.92 -1.67 -7.59
C GLY A 119 0.50 -2.15 -7.79
N GLU A 120 1.00 -2.13 -9.02
CA GLU A 120 2.38 -2.43 -9.38
C GLU A 120 3.35 -1.50 -8.65
N LYS A 121 3.17 -0.17 -8.78
CA LYS A 121 3.97 0.84 -8.06
C LYS A 121 3.96 0.66 -6.54
N VAL A 122 2.79 0.37 -5.95
CA VAL A 122 2.67 0.13 -4.50
C VAL A 122 3.38 -1.16 -4.08
N SER A 123 3.42 -2.16 -4.97
CA SER A 123 3.95 -3.50 -4.67
C SER A 123 5.44 -3.66 -4.96
N SER A 124 6.00 -2.93 -5.93
CA SER A 124 7.40 -3.07 -6.32
C SER A 124 8.36 -2.56 -5.23
N GLY A 125 7.85 -1.82 -4.25
CA GLY A 125 8.68 -1.18 -3.23
C GLY A 125 9.74 -0.25 -3.83
N GLN A 126 9.61 0.09 -5.12
CA GLN A 126 10.47 1.07 -5.78
C GLN A 126 10.40 2.33 -4.94
N LYS A 127 11.58 2.87 -4.61
CA LYS A 127 11.66 4.22 -4.07
C LYS A 127 10.90 5.11 -5.03
N VAL A 128 9.73 5.55 -4.59
CA VAL A 128 8.89 6.46 -5.35
C VAL A 128 9.75 7.71 -5.52
N GLY A 129 10.19 7.98 -6.74
CA GLY A 129 11.00 9.17 -7.03
C GLY A 129 10.27 10.41 -6.51
N ARG A 130 11.03 11.45 -6.11
CA ARG A 130 10.48 12.68 -5.53
C ARG A 130 9.29 13.25 -6.33
N LEU A 131 9.36 13.15 -7.65
CA LEU A 131 8.29 13.52 -8.59
C LEU A 131 6.99 12.71 -8.40
N GLN A 132 7.08 11.38 -8.35
CA GLN A 132 5.89 10.55 -8.13
C GLN A 132 5.33 10.75 -6.71
N LEU A 133 6.20 11.02 -5.73
CA LEU A 133 5.76 11.31 -4.38
C LEU A 133 4.96 12.61 -4.33
N PHE A 134 5.43 13.65 -5.03
CA PHE A 134 4.73 14.93 -5.16
C PHE A 134 3.34 14.76 -5.80
N GLU A 135 3.23 14.00 -6.90
CA GLU A 135 1.94 13.71 -7.54
C GLU A 135 0.95 13.00 -6.61
N ILE A 136 1.43 12.09 -5.76
CA ILE A 136 0.58 11.33 -4.84
C ILE A 136 0.11 12.21 -3.68
N THR A 137 0.99 13.05 -3.13
CA THR A 137 0.67 13.86 -1.94
C THR A 137 -0.14 15.11 -2.26
N HIS A 138 -0.07 15.62 -3.50
CA HIS A 138 -0.75 16.86 -3.91
C HIS A 138 -2.00 16.62 -4.77
N ARG A 139 -2.51 15.38 -4.80
CA ARG A 139 -3.80 15.04 -5.41
C ARG A 139 -4.86 14.78 -4.34
N LYS A 140 -6.07 15.25 -4.61
CA LYS A 140 -7.28 14.88 -3.87
C LYS A 140 -7.65 13.43 -4.18
N LYS A 141 -8.57 12.88 -3.39
CA LYS A 141 -9.07 11.50 -3.55
C LYS A 141 -9.73 11.23 -4.91
N ASP A 142 -10.28 12.26 -5.55
CA ASP A 142 -10.89 12.21 -6.87
C ASP A 142 -9.87 12.29 -8.03
N GLY A 143 -8.57 12.44 -7.72
CA GLY A 143 -7.49 12.54 -8.69
C GLY A 143 -7.18 13.96 -9.16
N SER A 144 -7.99 14.96 -8.78
CA SER A 144 -7.74 16.36 -9.08
C SER A 144 -6.60 16.95 -8.23
N PRO A 145 -5.90 17.99 -8.69
CA PRO A 145 -4.91 18.69 -7.88
C PRO A 145 -5.55 19.32 -6.64
N MET A 146 -4.84 19.30 -5.50
CA MET A 146 -5.33 19.90 -4.26
C MET A 146 -5.52 21.42 -4.38
N THR A 147 -4.61 22.08 -5.10
CA THR A 147 -4.62 23.51 -5.39
C THR A 147 -4.38 23.73 -6.89
N SER A 148 -4.75 24.89 -7.42
CA SER A 148 -4.45 25.28 -8.81
C SER A 148 -2.95 25.26 -9.08
N GLU A 149 -2.16 25.79 -8.15
CA GLU A 149 -0.69 25.82 -8.22
C GLU A 149 -0.08 24.41 -8.30
N ALA A 150 -0.56 23.46 -7.47
CA ALA A 150 -0.14 22.07 -7.58
C ALA A 150 -0.48 21.46 -8.95
N GLY A 151 -1.61 21.87 -9.53
CA GLY A 151 -2.01 21.49 -10.89
C GLY A 151 -1.03 21.99 -11.96
N GLU A 152 -0.66 23.27 -11.90
CA GLU A 152 0.32 23.86 -12.81
C GLU A 152 1.70 23.20 -12.70
N ILE A 153 2.14 22.91 -11.48
CA ILE A 153 3.40 22.20 -11.24
C ILE A 153 3.34 20.80 -11.86
N MET A 154 2.24 20.07 -11.68
CA MET A 154 2.08 18.74 -12.28
C MET A 154 2.12 18.77 -13.81
N GLU A 155 1.52 19.78 -14.46
CA GLU A 155 1.58 19.91 -15.92
C GLU A 155 3.00 20.23 -16.40
N LYS A 156 3.69 21.19 -15.78
CA LYS A 156 5.09 21.51 -16.09
C LYS A 156 6.02 20.30 -15.93
N LEU A 157 5.77 19.48 -14.90
CA LEU A 157 6.52 18.25 -14.68
C LEU A 157 6.30 17.22 -15.80
N LYS A 158 5.07 17.09 -16.32
CA LYS A 158 4.77 16.20 -17.45
C LYS A 158 5.41 16.68 -18.74
N GLU A 159 5.35 17.97 -19.02
CA GLU A 159 5.99 18.59 -20.20
C GLU A 159 7.49 18.34 -20.17
N LYS A 160 8.16 18.67 -19.05
CA LYS A 160 9.60 18.48 -18.89
C LYS A 160 10.02 17.02 -18.95
N LYS A 161 9.19 16.12 -18.42
CA LYS A 161 9.43 14.67 -18.55
C LYS A 161 9.41 14.22 -20.01
N THR A 162 8.44 14.71 -20.78
CA THR A 162 8.27 14.36 -22.20
C THR A 162 9.40 14.93 -23.07
N GLU A 163 9.77 16.20 -22.85
CA GLU A 163 10.93 16.84 -23.50
C GLU A 163 12.21 16.04 -23.25
N TYR A 164 12.42 15.60 -22.00
CA TYR A 164 13.59 14.84 -21.63
C TYR A 164 13.62 13.43 -22.24
N GLU A 165 12.48 12.73 -22.27
CA GLU A 165 12.37 11.42 -22.93
C GLU A 165 12.62 11.53 -24.45
N ALA A 166 12.20 12.62 -25.09
CA ALA A 166 12.51 12.91 -26.49
C ALA A 166 14.01 13.15 -26.72
N ILE A 167 14.67 13.91 -25.83
CA ILE A 167 16.12 14.16 -25.88
C ILE A 167 16.90 12.85 -25.68
N ALA A 168 16.55 12.05 -24.67
CA ALA A 168 17.19 10.76 -24.40
C ALA A 168 16.99 9.74 -25.54
N SER A 169 15.88 9.81 -26.27
CA SER A 169 15.65 8.99 -27.47
C SER A 169 16.47 9.44 -28.68
N THR A 170 16.91 10.70 -28.71
CA THR A 170 17.69 11.26 -29.82
C THR A 170 19.19 11.10 -29.57
N ASP A 171 19.60 11.07 -28.31
CA ASP A 171 20.99 11.06 -27.90
C ASP A 171 21.30 9.77 -27.12
N SER A 172 21.67 8.70 -27.85
CA SER A 172 21.95 7.36 -27.31
C SER A 172 23.12 7.29 -26.32
N SER A 173 23.73 8.44 -25.97
CA SER A 173 24.94 8.56 -25.16
C SER A 173 24.72 9.09 -23.73
N VAL A 174 23.48 9.48 -23.35
CA VAL A 174 23.23 10.12 -22.05
C VAL A 174 23.12 9.10 -20.92
N ASN A 175 24.15 9.07 -20.06
CA ASN A 175 24.27 8.17 -18.91
C ASN A 175 23.12 8.34 -17.89
N LEU A 176 22.39 7.25 -17.60
CA LEU A 176 21.18 7.18 -16.76
C LEU A 176 21.36 7.76 -15.35
N GLU A 177 22.56 7.69 -14.78
CA GLU A 177 22.89 8.23 -13.44
C GLU A 177 22.86 9.76 -13.38
N ASN A 178 23.09 10.46 -14.50
CA ASN A 178 23.09 11.92 -14.56
C ASN A 178 21.65 12.48 -14.53
N ILE A 179 20.67 11.65 -14.85
CA ILE A 179 19.25 12.00 -15.01
C ILE A 179 18.57 12.13 -13.65
N ASP A 180 18.80 11.16 -12.77
CA ASP A 180 18.21 11.14 -11.43
C ASP A 180 18.81 12.24 -10.54
N ASN A 181 20.10 12.55 -10.71
CA ASN A 181 20.76 13.65 -10.01
C ASN A 181 20.20 15.01 -10.46
N ARG A 182 20.05 15.26 -11.77
CA ARG A 182 19.45 16.52 -12.27
C ARG A 182 17.97 16.68 -11.91
N LYS A 183 17.19 15.60 -11.91
CA LYS A 183 15.79 15.62 -11.46
C LYS A 183 15.69 15.92 -9.95
N SER A 184 16.64 15.40 -9.16
CA SER A 184 16.73 15.68 -7.73
C SER A 184 17.05 17.16 -7.44
N GLU A 185 17.94 17.76 -8.23
CA GLU A 185 18.33 19.18 -8.13
C GLU A 185 17.15 20.12 -8.43
N MET A 186 16.39 19.86 -9.50
CA MET A 186 15.19 20.66 -9.82
C MET A 186 14.13 20.58 -8.72
N CYS A 187 13.88 19.40 -8.15
CA CYS A 187 12.96 19.28 -7.02
C CYS A 187 13.42 20.10 -5.80
N TYR A 188 14.74 20.18 -5.56
CA TYR A 188 15.30 20.92 -4.43
C TYR A 188 15.13 22.43 -4.62
N GLN A 189 15.53 22.96 -5.78
CA GLN A 189 15.40 24.38 -6.13
C GLN A 189 13.94 24.85 -6.08
N TYR A 190 13.01 24.02 -6.53
CA TYR A 190 11.59 24.36 -6.52
C TYR A 190 10.97 24.30 -5.11
N SER A 191 11.40 23.35 -4.26
CA SER A 191 10.96 23.27 -2.86
C SER A 191 11.42 24.47 -2.01
N SER A 192 12.60 25.03 -2.31
CA SER A 192 13.11 26.23 -1.66
C SER A 192 12.36 27.51 -2.07
N SER A 193 11.72 27.53 -3.23
CA SER A 193 10.91 28.67 -3.70
C SER A 193 9.53 28.76 -3.04
N ILE A 194 9.05 27.70 -2.38
CA ILE A 194 7.72 27.66 -1.72
C ILE A 194 7.81 28.03 -0.23
N GLN A 195 9.01 28.07 0.37
CA GLN A 195 9.23 28.49 1.75
C GLN A 195 9.64 29.96 1.91
N GLY A 196 9.71 30.72 0.80
CA GLY A 196 10.05 32.15 0.76
C GLY A 196 8.82 33.04 0.71
#